data_AF-L8M956-F1
#
_entry.id   AF-L8M956-F1
#
_cell.length_a   1.000
_cell.length_b   1.000
_cell.length_c   1.000
_cell.angle_alpha   90.00
_cell.angle_beta   90.00
_cell.angle_gamma   90.00
#
_symmetry.space_group_name_H-M   'P 1'
#
loop_
_entity.id
_entity.type
_entity.pdbx_description
1 polymer ?
#
loop_
_entity_poly.entity_id
_entity_poly.type
_entity_poly.pdbx_seq_one_letter_code
_entity_poly.pdbx_strand_id
1 'polypeptide(L)'
;MPQAIQIVDDFGTWDLIGTLQPIYEEWIEYPDYSEALSQTTRLIFSGNVDDARSYAYIRVRYEITLDSAYGEWIRVYPKKQDEIILYPHPPEFGLIKINPRRFWQVQKRHWDRKNTGKAPDTDWNLRIEVCNEQITGQPTEAETEGIILGLI
;
A
#
# COMPACT_ATOMS: atom_id res chain seq x y z
N MET A 1 17.99 -12.77 10.96
CA MET A 1 16.72 -12.18 10.48
C MET A 1 16.87 -10.68 10.65
N PRO A 2 16.77 -9.87 9.58
CA PRO A 2 16.74 -8.41 9.74
C PRO A 2 15.53 -8.04 10.59
N GLN A 3 15.71 -7.18 11.60
CA GLN A 3 14.60 -6.66 12.39
C GLN A 3 13.75 -5.76 11.47
N ALA A 4 12.47 -6.08 11.32
CA ALA A 4 11.50 -5.20 10.66
C ALA A 4 11.49 -3.86 11.41
N ILE A 5 11.66 -2.76 10.66
CA ILE A 5 11.57 -1.42 11.24
C ILE A 5 10.09 -1.13 11.43
N GLN A 6 9.65 -1.02 12.69
CA GLN A 6 8.28 -0.67 13.06
C GLN A 6 8.18 0.82 13.35
N ILE A 7 7.16 1.45 12.78
CA ILE A 7 6.84 2.87 12.97
C ILE A 7 5.48 2.93 13.66
N VAL A 8 5.36 3.72 14.73
CA VAL A 8 4.12 3.83 15.51
C VAL A 8 3.59 5.26 15.41
N ASP A 9 2.31 5.40 15.11
CA ASP A 9 1.58 6.68 15.14
C ASP A 9 0.13 6.52 15.59
N ASP A 10 -0.65 7.59 15.53
CA ASP A 10 -2.05 7.63 15.96
C ASP A 10 -2.97 6.66 15.20
N PHE A 11 -2.53 6.13 14.06
CA PHE A 11 -3.27 5.15 13.25
C PHE A 11 -2.83 3.69 13.50
N GLY A 12 -1.80 3.47 14.31
CA GLY A 12 -1.35 2.15 14.74
C GLY A 12 0.14 1.89 14.48
N THR A 13 0.49 0.61 14.39
CA THR A 13 1.85 0.15 14.09
C THR A 13 1.98 -0.17 12.61
N TRP A 14 3.06 0.29 11.99
CA TRP A 14 3.36 0.16 10.57
C TRP A 14 4.67 -0.59 10.36
N ASP A 15 4.64 -1.64 9.55
CA ASP A 15 5.83 -2.36 9.10
C ASP A 15 6.34 -1.76 7.80
N LEU A 16 7.63 -1.43 7.77
CA LEU A 16 8.30 -0.97 6.56
C LEU A 16 8.51 -2.13 5.57
N ILE A 17 7.90 -2.03 4.39
CA ILE A 17 8.11 -2.98 3.29
C ILE A 17 9.35 -2.61 2.47
N GLY A 18 9.62 -1.31 2.33
CA GLY A 18 10.82 -0.81 1.68
C GLY A 18 10.60 0.52 0.97
N THR A 19 11.67 1.02 0.35
CA THR A 19 11.65 2.23 -0.47
C THR A 19 12.29 1.91 -1.82
N LEU A 20 11.61 2.27 -2.91
CA LEU A 20 12.11 2.07 -4.27
C LEU A 20 11.98 3.34 -5.10
N GLN A 21 12.87 3.48 -6.09
CA GLN A 21 12.71 4.43 -7.18
C GLN A 21 11.99 3.71 -8.33
N PRO A 22 10.74 4.07 -8.67
CA PRO A 22 10.00 3.38 -9.72
C PRO A 22 10.66 3.54 -11.10
N ILE A 23 10.71 2.43 -11.85
CA ILE A 23 11.29 2.38 -13.20
C ILE A 23 10.18 2.43 -14.25
N TYR A 24 10.47 3.03 -15.40
CA TYR A 24 9.53 3.16 -16.51
C TYR A 24 9.22 1.81 -17.15
N GLU A 25 7.92 1.56 -17.32
CA GLU A 25 7.38 0.42 -18.10
C GLU A 25 7.77 -0.98 -17.61
N GLU A 26 8.43 -1.07 -16.46
CA GLU A 26 8.82 -2.32 -15.80
C GLU A 26 8.18 -2.39 -14.41
N TRP A 27 7.76 -3.59 -14.02
CA TRP A 27 7.31 -3.86 -12.66
C TRP A 27 8.51 -4.23 -11.81
N ILE A 28 8.77 -3.46 -10.77
CA ILE A 28 9.77 -3.78 -9.76
C ILE A 28 9.09 -4.20 -8.46
N GLU A 29 9.59 -5.25 -7.83
CA GLU A 29 9.10 -5.78 -6.56
C GLU A 29 9.85 -5.16 -5.39
N TYR A 30 9.14 -4.87 -4.31
CA TYR A 30 9.74 -4.39 -3.06
C TYR A 30 10.58 -5.50 -2.40
N PRO A 31 11.63 -5.13 -1.64
CA PRO A 31 12.58 -6.08 -1.10
C PRO A 31 12.00 -6.98 0.01
N ASP A 32 10.92 -6.55 0.65
CA ASP A 32 10.27 -7.28 1.73
C ASP A 32 8.79 -7.56 1.43
N TYR A 33 8.19 -8.42 2.23
CA TYR A 33 6.78 -8.78 2.18
C TYR A 33 6.11 -8.56 3.54
N SER A 34 4.79 -8.54 3.54
CA SER A 34 4.02 -8.54 4.79
C SER A 34 3.11 -9.76 4.85
N GLU A 35 3.04 -10.36 6.04
CA GLU A 35 2.00 -11.32 6.44
C GLU A 35 0.93 -10.64 7.33
N ALA A 36 0.90 -9.31 7.45
CA ALA A 36 -0.16 -8.64 8.19
C ALA A 36 -1.54 -8.89 7.56
N LEU A 37 -2.57 -9.04 8.40
CA LEU A 37 -3.97 -9.20 7.95
C LEU A 37 -4.62 -7.86 7.55
N SER A 38 -4.02 -6.74 7.93
CA SER A 38 -4.56 -5.42 7.60
C SER A 38 -4.46 -5.16 6.10
N GLN A 39 -5.53 -4.64 5.50
CA GLN A 39 -5.55 -4.22 4.09
C GLN A 39 -4.96 -2.82 3.91
N THR A 40 -4.65 -2.14 5.01
CA THR A 40 -4.21 -0.75 5.03
C THR A 40 -2.73 -0.66 4.68
N THR A 41 -2.45 0.05 3.60
CA THR A 41 -1.09 0.37 3.15
C THR A 41 -0.92 1.88 3.12
N ARG A 42 0.21 2.37 3.63
CA ARG A 42 0.61 3.76 3.53
C ARG A 42 1.70 3.93 2.48
N LEU A 43 1.53 4.95 1.66
CA LEU A 43 2.43 5.36 0.60
C LEU A 43 3.06 6.70 0.96
N ILE A 44 4.37 6.75 0.89
CA ILE A 44 5.14 7.95 1.23
C ILE A 44 6.06 8.26 0.07
N PHE A 45 5.82 9.40 -0.57
CA PHE A 45 6.65 9.85 -1.69
C PHE A 45 7.77 10.75 -1.18
N SER A 46 8.96 10.62 -1.77
CA SER A 46 10.11 11.49 -1.48
C SER A 46 10.88 11.82 -2.75
N GLY A 47 11.79 12.78 -2.69
CA GLY A 47 12.49 13.32 -3.86
C GLY A 47 11.79 14.56 -4.42
N ASN A 48 11.99 14.85 -5.71
CA ASN A 48 11.41 16.04 -6.34
C ASN A 48 10.01 15.75 -6.89
N VAL A 49 9.03 15.68 -5.99
CA VAL A 49 7.63 15.34 -6.30
C VAL A 49 6.83 16.48 -6.93
N ASP A 50 7.22 17.74 -6.72
CA ASP A 50 6.45 18.91 -7.18
C ASP A 50 6.46 19.05 -8.71
N ASP A 51 7.57 18.65 -9.34
CA ASP A 51 7.79 18.73 -10.79
C ASP A 51 7.52 17.39 -11.52
N ALA A 52 7.04 16.38 -10.79
CA ALA A 52 6.80 15.06 -11.36
C ALA A 52 5.76 15.16 -12.48
N ARG A 53 6.05 14.56 -13.63
CA ARG A 53 5.15 14.43 -14.80
C ARG A 53 4.77 12.99 -15.05
N SER A 54 4.94 12.17 -14.03
CA SER A 54 4.72 10.74 -14.04
C SER A 54 3.83 10.32 -12.89
N TYR A 55 3.34 9.11 -13.02
CA TYR A 55 2.58 8.41 -12.02
C TYR A 55 3.13 7.00 -11.88
N ALA A 56 2.70 6.28 -10.86
CA ALA A 56 2.94 4.85 -10.78
C ALA A 56 1.64 4.07 -10.77
N TYR A 57 1.72 2.86 -11.30
CA TYR A 57 0.82 1.79 -10.90
C TYR A 57 1.44 1.03 -9.73
N ILE A 58 0.64 0.74 -8.73
CA ILE A 58 1.02 -0.16 -7.63
C ILE A 58 0.03 -1.33 -7.62
N ARG A 59 0.55 -2.53 -7.41
CA ARG A 59 -0.26 -3.74 -7.20
C ARG A 59 0.37 -4.63 -6.13
N VAL A 60 -0.39 -5.59 -5.64
CA VAL A 60 0.08 -6.62 -4.72
C VAL A 60 0.12 -7.96 -5.44
N ARG A 61 1.25 -8.66 -5.35
CA ARG A 61 1.39 -10.08 -5.65
C ARG A 61 1.18 -10.86 -4.35
N TYR A 62 0.20 -11.75 -4.36
CA TYR A 62 -0.13 -12.64 -3.26
C TYR A 62 0.47 -14.00 -3.53
N GLU A 63 1.42 -14.41 -2.70
CA GLU A 63 2.05 -15.72 -2.78
C GLU A 63 1.34 -16.69 -1.86
N ILE A 64 0.82 -17.78 -2.44
CA ILE A 64 0.15 -18.87 -1.72
C ILE A 64 0.81 -20.15 -2.17
N THR A 65 1.51 -20.79 -1.23
CA THR A 65 2.28 -22.01 -1.47
C THR A 65 3.24 -21.89 -2.66
N LEU A 66 2.85 -22.38 -3.85
CA LEU A 66 3.66 -22.34 -5.08
C LEU A 66 3.07 -21.44 -6.17
N ASP A 67 1.86 -20.92 -5.96
CA ASP A 67 1.16 -20.10 -6.92
C ASP A 67 1.20 -18.62 -6.49
N SER A 68 1.09 -17.73 -7.48
CA SER A 68 0.95 -16.30 -7.25
C SER A 68 -0.34 -15.80 -7.89
N ALA A 69 -1.13 -15.06 -7.12
CA ALA A 69 -2.20 -14.24 -7.68
C ALA A 69 -1.82 -12.76 -7.59
N TYR A 70 -2.51 -11.93 -8.37
CA TYR A 70 -2.26 -10.49 -8.42
C TYR A 70 -3.55 -9.75 -8.07
N GLY A 71 -3.45 -8.82 -7.14
CA GLY A 71 -4.53 -7.86 -6.88
C GLY A 71 -4.65 -6.85 -8.01
N GLU A 72 -5.74 -6.08 -7.96
CA GLU A 72 -5.91 -4.95 -8.88
C GLU A 72 -4.77 -3.94 -8.71
N TRP A 73 -4.30 -3.42 -9.84
CA TRP A 73 -3.43 -2.27 -9.87
C TRP A 73 -4.23 -0.97 -9.64
N ILE A 74 -3.67 -0.09 -8.82
CA ILE A 74 -4.19 1.27 -8.67
C ILE A 74 -3.18 2.26 -9.20
N ARG A 75 -3.68 3.40 -9.67
CA ARG A 75 -2.84 4.51 -10.10
C ARG A 75 -2.61 5.46 -8.92
N VAL A 76 -1.36 5.83 -8.70
CA VAL A 76 -0.98 6.80 -7.66
C VAL A 76 -0.12 7.92 -8.25
N TYR A 77 -0.19 9.08 -7.63
CA TYR A 77 0.47 10.30 -8.07
C TYR A 77 1.44 10.78 -7.00
N PRO A 78 2.69 11.12 -7.35
CA PRO A 78 3.63 11.71 -6.40
C PRO A 78 3.06 12.98 -5.77
N LYS A 79 3.10 13.06 -4.44
CA LYS A 79 2.63 14.20 -3.65
C LYS A 79 3.34 14.25 -2.30
N LYS A 80 3.36 15.43 -1.67
CA LYS A 80 4.06 15.64 -0.38
C LYS A 80 3.37 15.02 0.83
N GLN A 81 2.06 14.80 0.73
CA GLN A 81 1.30 14.18 1.81
C GLN A 81 1.28 12.66 1.67
N ASP A 82 1.43 11.97 2.79
CA ASP A 82 1.27 10.53 2.86
C ASP A 82 -0.13 10.13 2.40
N GLU A 83 -0.21 9.00 1.71
CA GLU A 83 -1.45 8.47 1.17
C GLU A 83 -1.75 7.09 1.76
N ILE A 84 -2.91 6.96 2.40
CA ILE A 84 -3.40 5.68 2.89
C ILE A 84 -4.35 5.09 1.87
N ILE A 85 -4.08 3.85 1.47
CA ILE A 85 -4.87 3.09 0.51
C ILE A 85 -5.24 1.72 1.10
N LEU A 86 -6.26 1.11 0.52
CA LEU A 86 -6.70 -0.24 0.87
C LEU A 86 -6.38 -1.20 -0.29
N TYR A 87 -5.65 -2.27 0.02
CA TYR A 87 -5.51 -3.42 -0.86
C TYR A 87 -6.35 -4.57 -0.32
N PRO A 88 -7.59 -4.73 -0.80
CA PRO A 88 -8.41 -5.84 -0.38
C PRO A 88 -7.76 -7.16 -0.82
N HIS A 89 -7.86 -8.16 0.04
CA HIS A 89 -7.52 -9.51 -0.34
C HIS A 89 -8.49 -9.97 -1.45
N PRO A 90 -7.99 -10.57 -2.54
CA PRO A 90 -8.84 -11.23 -3.52
C PRO A 90 -9.84 -12.16 -2.82
N PRO A 91 -11.12 -12.15 -3.24
CA PRO A 91 -12.18 -12.92 -2.58
C PRO A 91 -11.88 -14.42 -2.60
N GLU A 92 -11.10 -14.91 -3.57
CA GLU A 92 -10.64 -16.29 -3.63
C GLU A 92 -9.84 -16.72 -2.38
N PHE A 93 -9.24 -15.78 -1.65
CA PHE A 93 -8.44 -16.06 -0.46
C PHE A 93 -9.25 -16.11 0.82
N GLY A 94 -10.48 -15.59 0.85
CA GLY A 94 -11.35 -15.71 2.03
C GLY A 94 -11.69 -17.15 2.41
N LEU A 95 -11.49 -18.10 1.48
CA LEU A 95 -11.72 -19.53 1.67
C LEU A 95 -10.47 -20.29 2.14
N ILE A 96 -9.28 -19.66 2.06
CA ILE A 96 -8.00 -20.30 2.32
C ILE A 96 -7.58 -20.00 3.77
N LYS A 97 -7.33 -21.04 4.58
CA LYS A 97 -6.86 -20.90 5.98
C LYS A 97 -5.41 -20.43 6.12
N ILE A 98 -4.76 -20.07 5.01
CA ILE A 98 -3.35 -19.67 4.96
C ILE A 98 -3.33 -18.19 4.64
N ASN A 99 -2.62 -17.43 5.47
CA ASN A 99 -2.43 -16.01 5.23
C ASN A 99 -1.38 -15.84 4.10
N PRO A 100 -1.74 -15.24 2.95
CA PRO A 100 -0.81 -15.09 1.84
C PRO A 100 0.31 -14.12 2.19
N ARG A 101 1.52 -14.39 1.71
CA ARG A 101 2.58 -13.38 1.71
C ARG A 101 2.28 -12.35 0.66
N ARG A 102 2.36 -11.08 1.04
CA ARG A 102 2.05 -9.95 0.15
C ARG A 102 3.32 -9.26 -0.26
N PHE A 103 3.58 -9.22 -1.56
CA PHE A 103 4.70 -8.51 -2.16
C PHE A 103 4.13 -7.33 -2.95
N TRP A 104 4.60 -6.12 -2.66
CA TRP A 104 4.19 -4.95 -3.43
C TRP A 104 5.05 -4.83 -4.67
N GLN A 105 4.43 -4.40 -5.77
CA GLN A 105 5.11 -4.11 -7.01
C GLN A 105 4.71 -2.72 -7.50
N VAL A 106 5.66 -2.00 -8.09
CA VAL A 106 5.45 -0.66 -8.64
C VAL A 106 5.97 -0.55 -10.07
N GLN A 107 5.27 0.21 -10.91
CA GLN A 107 5.68 0.52 -12.28
C GLN A 107 5.44 2.01 -12.57
N LYS A 108 6.45 2.73 -13.07
CA LYS A 108 6.36 4.15 -13.45
C LYS A 108 5.80 4.33 -14.86
N ARG A 109 5.00 5.37 -15.08
CA ARG A 109 4.44 5.77 -16.38
C ARG A 109 4.38 7.29 -16.52
N HIS A 110 4.51 7.78 -17.75
CA HIS A 110 4.30 9.21 -18.05
C HIS A 110 2.81 9.55 -18.12
N TRP A 111 2.43 10.73 -17.63
CA TRP A 111 1.06 11.25 -17.79
C TRP A 111 0.67 11.42 -19.26
N ASP A 112 1.62 11.86 -20.09
CA ASP A 112 1.40 12.09 -21.52
C ASP A 112 2.37 11.27 -22.38
N ARG A 113 1.81 10.32 -23.15
CA ARG A 113 2.55 9.51 -24.12
C ARG A 113 3.18 10.33 -25.24
N LYS A 114 2.66 11.52 -25.57
CA LYS A 114 3.18 12.39 -26.64
C LYS A 114 4.49 13.10 -26.28
N ASN A 115 4.84 13.10 -25.00
CA ASN A 115 6.05 13.74 -24.46
C ASN A 115 7.08 12.74 -23.92
N THR A 116 6.86 11.44 -24.13
CA THR A 116 7.85 10.39 -23.85
C THR A 116 9.18 10.76 -24.54
N GLY A 117 10.22 11.00 -23.75
CA GLY A 117 11.56 11.36 -24.22
C GLY A 117 11.85 12.85 -24.50
N LYS A 118 10.89 13.78 -24.32
CA LYS A 118 11.10 15.22 -24.60
C LYS A 118 11.60 16.05 -23.41
N ALA A 119 11.32 15.61 -22.19
CA ALA A 119 11.87 16.19 -20.98
C ALA A 119 12.13 15.05 -19.98
N PRO A 120 13.32 15.00 -19.34
CA PRO A 120 13.54 14.07 -18.24
C PRO A 120 12.52 14.40 -17.15
N ASP A 121 11.84 13.35 -16.70
CA ASP A 121 10.97 13.45 -15.53
C ASP A 121 11.82 13.50 -14.27
N THR A 122 11.25 14.00 -13.18
CA THR A 122 11.97 14.02 -11.91
C THR A 122 12.09 12.62 -11.31
N ASP A 123 13.19 12.45 -10.58
CA ASP A 123 13.38 11.29 -9.73
C ASP A 123 12.62 11.51 -8.41
N TRP A 124 11.78 10.53 -8.12
CA TRP A 124 11.03 10.43 -6.88
C TRP A 124 11.01 8.96 -6.46
N ASN A 125 11.02 8.76 -5.15
CA ASN A 125 10.97 7.44 -4.53
C ASN A 125 9.60 7.22 -3.91
N LEU A 126 9.21 5.96 -3.80
CA LEU A 126 8.03 5.52 -3.10
C LEU A 126 8.44 4.57 -1.98
N ARG A 127 8.04 4.91 -0.76
CA ARG A 127 8.13 4.05 0.41
C ARG A 127 6.77 3.45 0.69
N ILE A 128 6.75 2.16 0.99
CA ILE A 128 5.54 1.41 1.35
C ILE A 128 5.66 0.94 2.78
N GLU A 129 4.60 1.19 3.53
CA GLU A 129 4.41 0.75 4.90
C GLU A 129 3.05 0.05 5.00
N VAL A 130 2.97 -1.00 5.81
CA VAL A 130 1.76 -1.80 5.97
C VAL A 130 1.34 -1.79 7.41
N CYS A 131 0.07 -1.49 7.67
CA CYS A 131 -0.43 -1.46 9.03
C CYS A 131 -0.50 -2.88 9.59
N ASN A 132 -0.10 -3.07 10.85
CA ASN A 132 -0.24 -4.33 11.58
C ASN A 132 -1.58 -4.46 12.28
N GLU A 133 -2.24 -3.34 12.55
CA GLU A 133 -3.55 -3.33 13.20
C GLU A 133 -4.65 -3.34 12.14
N GLN A 134 -5.64 -4.20 12.35
CA GLN A 134 -6.92 -3.99 11.69
C GLN A 134 -7.51 -2.73 12.32
N ILE A 135 -7.83 -1.71 11.53
CA ILE A 135 -8.77 -0.69 11.98
C ILE A 135 -10.09 -1.44 12.16
N THR A 136 -10.33 -1.99 13.35
CA THR A 136 -11.61 -2.55 13.77
C THR A 136 -12.58 -1.40 13.98
N GLY A 137 -12.95 -0.74 12.88
CA GLY A 137 -14.14 0.09 12.80
C GLY A 137 -15.37 -0.80 12.71
N GLN A 138 -15.60 -1.65 13.70
CA GLN A 138 -16.95 -2.05 14.07
C GLN A 138 -17.23 -1.39 15.42
N PRO A 139 -18.31 -0.62 15.58
CA PRO A 139 -18.71 -0.19 16.90
C PRO A 139 -18.86 -1.44 17.75
N THR A 140 -18.13 -1.51 18.84
CA THR A 140 -18.35 -2.55 19.83
C THR A 140 -19.78 -2.37 20.34
N GLU A 141 -20.53 -3.48 20.49
CA GLU A 141 -21.92 -3.46 21.00
C GLU A 141 -22.05 -2.73 22.36
N ALA A 142 -20.94 -2.45 23.04
CA ALA A 142 -20.85 -1.65 24.26
C ALA A 142 -21.19 -0.16 24.08
N GLU A 143 -21.11 0.41 22.87
CA GLU A 143 -21.50 1.82 22.63
C GLU A 143 -22.99 1.98 22.26
N THR A 144 -23.67 0.90 21.90
CA THR A 144 -25.10 0.94 21.54
C THR A 144 -26.00 0.97 22.77
N GLU A 145 -25.56 0.45 23.92
CA GLU A 145 -26.34 0.50 25.18
C GLU A 145 -26.29 1.86 25.88
N GLY A 146 -25.33 2.73 25.54
CA GLY A 146 -25.21 4.08 26.11
C GLY A 146 -26.17 5.11 25.50
N ILE A 147 -26.77 4.84 24.34
CA ILE A 147 -27.62 5.80 23.62
C ILE A 147 -29.11 5.62 23.97
N ILE A 148 -29.53 4.43 24.40
CA ILE A 148 -30.96 4.14 24.64
C ILE A 148 -31.41 4.49 26.08
N LEU A 149 -30.51 4.63 27.05
CA LEU A 149 -30.86 4.98 28.44
C LEU A 149 -30.77 6.48 28.78
N GLY A 150 -30.44 7.34 27.81
CA GLY A 150 -30.40 8.81 27.98
C GLY A 150 -31.66 9.55 27.53
N LEU A 151 -32.69 8.83 27.04
CA LEU A 151 -33.95 9.40 26.54
C LEU A 151 -35.15 8.66 27.11
N ILE A 152 -35.26 8.60 28.44
CA ILE A 152 -36.55 8.46 29.16
C ILE A 152 -36.53 9.39 30.37
#